data_AF-A0A9Q0SLR5-F1
#
_entry.id   AF-A0A9Q0SLR5-F1
#
_cell.length_a   1.000
_cell.length_b   1.000
_cell.length_c   1.000
_cell.angle_alpha   90.00
_cell.angle_beta   90.00
_cell.angle_gamma   90.00
#
_symmetry.space_group_name_H-M   'P 1'
#
loop_
_entity.id
_entity.type
_entity.pdbx_description
1 polymer ?
#
loop_
_entity_poly.entity_id
_entity_poly.type
_entity_poly.pdbx_seq_one_letter_code
_entity_poly.pdbx_strand_id
1 'polypeptide(L)'
;MIRYGIEQEYTLLQKDINWPLGWPVGGFPGPQGPYYCGVGADKSFGRDVVDAHYKACLYAGINISGINGEVMPGQWEFQVGPSVGISAGDEVWVARYILEACTVTLVSLFSFSMEYSNVLLPSAMQRIAEIAGVVVSFDPKPIPGDWNGAGAHTNYSTKSMRNEGGIAVIKKAIEKLGLRHKEHIAAYGEGNERRLTGRHETADIHTFSWGVANRGASIRVGYFEDRRPASNMDPYVVTSMIAETTILWKP
;
A
#
# COMPACT_ATOMS: atom_id res chain seq x y z
N MET A 1 15.88 17.92 -4.17
CA MET A 1 15.63 16.67 -3.44
C MET A 1 14.15 16.32 -3.52
N ILE A 2 13.89 15.14 -4.09
CA ILE A 2 12.57 14.54 -4.29
C ILE A 2 12.22 13.71 -3.05
N ARG A 3 10.95 13.70 -2.65
CA ARG A 3 10.43 12.84 -1.58
C ARG A 3 9.18 12.11 -2.05
N TYR A 4 9.02 10.87 -1.59
CA TYR A 4 7.84 10.04 -1.81
C TYR A 4 7.28 9.55 -0.48
N GLY A 5 5.96 9.41 -0.41
CA GLY A 5 5.29 8.61 0.62
C GLY A 5 4.34 7.65 -0.09
N ILE A 6 4.45 6.36 0.16
CA ILE A 6 3.67 5.33 -0.55
C ILE A 6 2.74 4.65 0.44
N GLU A 7 1.46 4.66 0.12
CA GLU A 7 0.34 4.05 0.85
C GLU A 7 0.08 2.66 0.25
N GLN A 8 0.66 1.61 0.83
CA GLN A 8 0.54 0.25 0.32
C GLN A 8 -0.69 -0.44 0.91
N GLU A 9 -1.74 -0.61 0.10
CA GLU A 9 -2.89 -1.43 0.46
C GLU A 9 -2.65 -2.90 0.09
N TYR A 10 -3.24 -3.82 0.85
CA TYR A 10 -3.18 -5.27 0.63
C TYR A 10 -4.37 -5.96 1.27
N THR A 11 -4.64 -7.21 0.86
CA THR A 11 -5.70 -8.03 1.44
C THR A 11 -5.13 -9.32 2.01
N LEU A 12 -5.51 -9.65 3.24
CA LEU A 12 -5.19 -10.93 3.86
C LEU A 12 -6.20 -11.99 3.42
N LEU A 13 -5.71 -13.14 2.97
CA LEU A 13 -6.50 -14.27 2.52
C LEU A 13 -6.21 -15.51 3.36
N GLN A 14 -7.19 -16.39 3.49
CA GLN A 14 -7.06 -17.72 4.09
C GLN A 14 -6.28 -18.62 3.13
N LYS A 15 -5.14 -19.15 3.58
CA LYS A 15 -4.13 -19.82 2.76
C LYS A 15 -4.67 -20.94 1.86
N ASP A 16 -5.50 -21.83 2.39
CA ASP A 16 -5.90 -23.06 1.68
C ASP A 16 -7.06 -22.84 0.70
N ILE A 17 -7.88 -21.81 0.94
CA ILE A 17 -9.09 -21.54 0.15
C ILE A 17 -8.99 -20.26 -0.69
N ASN A 18 -7.91 -19.49 -0.52
CA ASN A 18 -7.67 -18.21 -1.17
C ASN A 18 -8.86 -17.24 -1.07
N TRP A 19 -9.48 -17.19 0.12
CA TRP A 19 -10.66 -16.38 0.42
C TRP A 19 -10.34 -15.34 1.49
N PRO A 20 -10.90 -14.11 1.47
CA PRO A 20 -10.47 -13.08 2.41
C PRO A 20 -10.61 -13.48 3.89
N LEU A 21 -9.64 -13.03 4.70
CA LEU A 21 -9.58 -13.33 6.12
C LEU A 21 -10.79 -12.71 6.84
N GLY A 22 -11.46 -13.51 7.67
CA GLY A 22 -12.67 -13.10 8.40
C GLY A 22 -13.97 -13.24 7.61
N TRP A 23 -13.90 -13.64 6.33
CA TRP A 23 -15.11 -13.89 5.54
C TRP A 23 -15.64 -15.30 5.75
N PRO A 24 -16.98 -15.50 5.73
CA PRO A 24 -17.55 -16.84 5.71
C PRO A 24 -17.15 -17.55 4.41
N VAL A 25 -16.73 -18.81 4.52
CA VAL A 25 -16.30 -19.61 3.36
C VAL A 25 -17.45 -19.75 2.37
N GLY A 26 -17.24 -19.35 1.12
CA GLY A 26 -18.27 -19.34 0.07
C GLY A 26 -19.35 -18.28 0.25
N GLY A 27 -19.15 -17.33 1.18
CA GLY A 27 -20.09 -16.24 1.46
C GLY A 27 -19.40 -14.89 1.61
N PHE A 28 -20.21 -13.89 1.97
CA PHE A 28 -19.80 -12.51 2.14
C PHE A 28 -20.12 -12.03 3.57
N PRO A 29 -19.31 -11.13 4.14
CA PRO A 29 -19.67 -10.43 5.37
C PRO A 29 -20.76 -9.38 5.09
N GLY A 30 -21.13 -8.60 6.10
CA GLY A 30 -21.97 -7.42 5.92
C GLY A 30 -21.37 -6.41 4.93
N PRO A 31 -22.18 -5.46 4.42
CA PRO A 31 -21.72 -4.47 3.46
C PRO A 31 -20.61 -3.57 4.04
N GLN A 32 -19.79 -3.00 3.16
CA GLN A 32 -18.72 -2.07 3.54
C GLN A 32 -19.26 -0.86 4.33
N GLY A 33 -18.46 -0.34 5.24
CA GLY A 33 -18.84 0.77 6.12
C GLY A 33 -18.21 0.67 7.51
N PRO A 34 -18.44 -0.40 8.28
CA PRO A 34 -17.94 -0.52 9.66
C PRO A 34 -16.47 -0.95 9.77
N TYR A 35 -15.83 -1.29 8.64
CA TYR A 35 -14.50 -1.93 8.62
C TYR A 35 -13.34 -0.92 8.60
N TYR A 36 -13.50 0.20 7.87
CA TYR A 36 -12.47 1.24 7.78
C TYR A 36 -12.14 1.79 9.17
N CYS A 37 -10.87 1.67 9.57
CA CYS A 37 -10.40 2.02 10.92
C CYS A 37 -11.22 1.37 12.07
N GLY A 38 -11.90 0.26 11.80
CA GLY A 38 -12.78 -0.43 12.75
C GLY A 38 -12.01 -1.13 13.87
N VAL A 39 -12.68 -1.30 15.01
CA VAL A 39 -12.22 -2.09 16.16
C VAL A 39 -13.31 -3.06 16.60
N GLY A 40 -12.91 -4.25 17.04
CA GLY A 40 -13.82 -5.34 17.38
C GLY A 40 -13.58 -6.58 16.53
N ALA A 41 -13.86 -7.75 17.09
CA ALA A 41 -13.66 -9.05 16.44
C ALA A 41 -14.55 -9.24 15.19
N ASP A 42 -15.64 -8.47 15.09
CA ASP A 42 -16.60 -8.46 13.98
C ASP A 42 -16.21 -7.49 12.85
N LYS A 43 -15.14 -6.70 13.02
CA LYS A 43 -14.75 -5.61 12.10
C LYS A 43 -13.30 -5.65 11.66
N SER A 44 -12.39 -6.11 12.52
CA SER A 44 -10.94 -5.93 12.33
C SER A 44 -10.22 -7.28 12.28
N PHE A 45 -10.16 -7.87 11.09
CA PHE A 45 -9.60 -9.21 10.86
C PHE A 45 -8.11 -9.15 10.54
N GLY A 46 -7.28 -9.88 11.28
CA GLY A 46 -5.83 -9.97 11.01
C GLY A 46 -4.96 -8.86 11.62
N ARG A 47 -5.48 -8.11 12.60
CA ARG A 47 -4.74 -7.03 13.30
C ARG A 47 -3.39 -7.50 13.87
N ASP A 48 -3.32 -8.74 14.35
CA ASP A 48 -2.08 -9.31 14.89
C ASP A 48 -0.95 -9.35 13.85
N VAL A 49 -1.27 -9.66 12.57
CA VAL A 49 -0.28 -9.59 11.46
C VAL A 49 0.19 -8.16 11.28
N VAL A 50 -0.75 -7.20 11.28
CA VAL A 50 -0.47 -5.79 11.01
C VAL A 50 0.39 -5.17 12.12
N ASP A 51 0.06 -5.43 13.39
CA ASP A 51 0.82 -4.92 14.52
C ASP A 51 2.22 -5.55 14.60
N ALA A 52 2.35 -6.83 14.23
CA ALA A 52 3.65 -7.50 14.13
C ALA A 52 4.50 -6.93 12.99
N HIS A 53 3.92 -6.76 11.79
CA HIS A 53 4.56 -6.14 10.64
C HIS A 53 5.04 -4.72 10.95
N TYR A 54 4.20 -3.91 11.60
CA TYR A 54 4.56 -2.55 11.97
C TYR A 54 5.78 -2.49 12.87
N LYS A 55 5.80 -3.32 13.92
CA LYS A 55 6.95 -3.44 14.84
C LYS A 55 8.20 -3.97 14.15
N ALA A 56 8.05 -4.94 13.25
CA ALA A 56 9.16 -5.49 12.48
C ALA A 56 9.77 -4.46 11.52
N CYS A 57 8.95 -3.66 10.83
CA CYS A 57 9.41 -2.55 10.00
C CYS A 57 10.18 -1.50 10.82
N LEU A 58 9.64 -1.08 11.97
CA LEU A 58 10.33 -0.15 12.87
C LEU A 58 11.68 -0.70 13.33
N TYR A 59 11.72 -1.97 13.73
CA TYR A 59 12.95 -2.63 14.16
C TYR A 59 13.97 -2.75 13.04
N ALA A 60 13.53 -3.02 11.81
CA ALA A 60 14.39 -3.09 10.62
C ALA A 60 14.87 -1.71 10.12
N GLY A 61 14.39 -0.61 10.72
CA GLY A 61 14.75 0.76 10.31
C GLY A 61 14.02 1.24 9.05
N ILE A 62 12.92 0.58 8.67
CA ILE A 62 12.04 1.06 7.60
C ILE A 62 11.32 2.31 8.09
N ASN A 63 11.26 3.35 7.25
CA ASN A 63 10.56 4.60 7.55
C ASN A 63 9.03 4.43 7.41
N ILE A 64 8.46 3.48 8.15
CA ILE A 64 7.02 3.25 8.21
C ILE A 64 6.36 4.39 9.00
N SER A 65 5.39 5.08 8.39
CA SER A 65 4.76 6.27 8.97
C SER A 65 3.37 6.01 9.54
N GLY A 66 2.74 4.89 9.20
CA GLY A 66 1.43 4.55 9.74
C GLY A 66 0.88 3.23 9.20
N ILE A 67 -0.27 2.85 9.75
CA ILE A 67 -1.11 1.72 9.35
C ILE A 67 -2.58 2.05 9.60
N ASN A 68 -3.49 1.44 8.84
CA ASN A 68 -4.92 1.47 9.11
C ASN A 68 -5.63 0.22 8.55
N GLY A 69 -6.80 -0.08 9.12
CA GLY A 69 -7.74 -1.02 8.51
C GLY A 69 -8.45 -0.33 7.35
N GLU A 70 -8.53 -1.00 6.21
CA GLU A 70 -9.13 -0.46 4.99
C GLU A 70 -10.64 -0.74 4.89
N VAL A 71 -11.28 -0.20 3.84
CA VAL A 71 -12.72 -0.26 3.64
C VAL A 71 -13.25 -1.70 3.49
N MET A 72 -12.52 -2.56 2.79
CA MET A 72 -12.91 -3.97 2.62
C MET A 72 -12.48 -4.78 3.86
N PRO A 73 -13.36 -5.62 4.44
CA PRO A 73 -13.00 -6.46 5.58
C PRO A 73 -11.85 -7.41 5.22
N GLY A 74 -10.79 -7.39 6.02
CA GLY A 74 -9.55 -8.14 5.76
C GLY A 74 -8.54 -7.41 4.88
N GLN A 75 -8.86 -6.20 4.39
CA GLN A 75 -7.94 -5.29 3.74
C GLN A 75 -7.30 -4.35 4.76
N TRP A 76 -6.02 -4.03 4.53
CA TRP A 76 -5.21 -3.18 5.38
C TRP A 76 -4.29 -2.31 4.54
N GLU A 77 -3.77 -1.26 5.16
CA GLU A 77 -2.77 -0.37 4.56
C GLU A 77 -1.59 -0.16 5.52
N PHE A 78 -0.40 -0.02 4.96
CA PHE A 78 0.75 0.57 5.63
C PHE A 78 1.35 1.69 4.78
N GLN A 79 1.89 2.73 5.42
CA GLN A 79 2.52 3.85 4.73
C GLN A 79 4.03 3.86 4.95
N VAL A 80 4.81 4.01 3.88
CA VAL A 80 6.27 4.20 3.92
C VAL A 80 6.62 5.59 3.45
N GLY A 81 7.37 6.33 4.25
CA GLY A 81 7.89 7.65 3.92
C GLY A 81 7.45 8.76 4.88
N PRO A 82 7.93 10.00 4.67
CA PRO A 82 8.55 10.47 3.44
C PRO A 82 10.00 10.01 3.25
N SER A 83 10.29 9.31 2.16
CA SER A 83 11.61 8.75 1.81
C SER A 83 12.17 9.42 0.54
N VAL A 84 13.49 9.48 0.40
CA VAL A 84 14.17 10.32 -0.61
C VAL A 84 14.63 9.48 -1.79
N GLY A 85 14.12 9.80 -2.99
CA GLY A 85 14.59 9.19 -4.23
C GLY A 85 14.44 7.66 -4.20
N ILE A 86 15.55 6.96 -4.47
CA ILE A 86 15.58 5.51 -4.59
C ILE A 86 15.19 4.77 -3.30
N SER A 87 15.43 5.37 -2.13
CA SER A 87 15.15 4.70 -0.84
C SER A 87 13.66 4.42 -0.64
N ALA A 88 12.77 5.18 -1.30
CA ALA A 88 11.34 4.89 -1.29
C ALA A 88 11.01 3.52 -1.92
N GLY A 89 11.72 3.13 -2.98
CA GLY A 89 11.59 1.81 -3.59
C GLY A 89 12.17 0.71 -2.71
N ASP A 90 13.37 0.93 -2.19
CA ASP A 90 14.06 -0.04 -1.31
C ASP A 90 13.21 -0.36 -0.07
N GLU A 91 12.72 0.68 0.61
CA GLU A 91 11.96 0.53 1.84
C GLU A 91 10.59 -0.13 1.61
N VAL A 92 9.88 0.18 0.51
CA VAL A 92 8.59 -0.47 0.19
C VAL A 92 8.79 -1.94 -0.15
N TRP A 93 9.80 -2.29 -0.95
CA TRP A 93 10.09 -3.70 -1.28
C TRP A 93 10.44 -4.51 -0.04
N VAL A 94 11.27 -3.97 0.85
CA VAL A 94 11.62 -4.65 2.11
C VAL A 94 10.40 -4.72 3.04
N ALA A 95 9.58 -3.68 3.12
CA ALA A 95 8.33 -3.71 3.90
C ALA A 95 7.36 -4.79 3.40
N ARG A 96 7.22 -4.97 2.08
CA ARG A 96 6.43 -6.06 1.48
C ARG A 96 7.00 -7.43 1.85
N TYR A 97 8.32 -7.60 1.78
CA TYR A 97 8.98 -8.84 2.19
C TYR A 97 8.73 -9.17 3.66
N ILE A 98 8.87 -8.19 4.56
CA ILE A 98 8.59 -8.39 6.00
C ILE A 98 7.12 -8.78 6.20
N LEU A 99 6.19 -8.14 5.49
CA LEU A 99 4.75 -8.45 5.57
C LEU A 99 4.48 -9.90 5.16
N GLU A 100 5.04 -10.35 4.04
CA GLU A 100 4.90 -11.73 3.58
C GLU A 100 5.55 -12.71 4.55
N ALA A 101 6.74 -12.39 5.09
CA ALA A 101 7.43 -13.21 6.09
C ALA A 101 6.61 -13.38 7.39
N CYS A 102 5.87 -12.35 7.80
CA CYS A 102 4.91 -12.43 8.91
C CYS A 102 3.74 -13.40 8.63
N THR A 103 3.50 -13.80 7.37
CA THR A 103 2.41 -14.70 6.98
C THR A 103 2.85 -16.12 6.61
N VAL A 104 4.09 -16.34 6.15
CA VAL A 104 4.50 -17.59 5.49
C VAL A 104 5.40 -18.52 6.32
N THR A 105 5.99 -18.08 7.44
CA THR A 105 7.10 -18.86 8.03
C THR A 105 6.67 -20.19 8.64
N LEU A 106 7.22 -21.26 8.08
CA LEU A 106 7.05 -22.67 8.41
C LEU A 106 7.46 -23.02 9.84
N VAL A 107 6.57 -23.77 10.50
CA VAL A 107 6.80 -24.65 11.65
C VAL A 107 8.16 -25.35 11.57
N SER A 108 9.17 -24.79 12.25
CA SER A 108 10.35 -25.55 12.70
C SER A 108 11.06 -24.96 13.92
N LEU A 109 10.75 -23.72 14.33
CA LEU A 109 11.43 -23.08 15.47
C LEU A 109 10.73 -23.25 16.82
N PHE A 110 9.46 -23.69 16.86
CA PHE A 110 8.73 -23.85 18.13
C PHE A 110 9.04 -25.14 18.88
N SER A 111 9.87 -26.04 18.33
CA SER A 111 10.36 -27.23 19.04
C SER A 111 11.77 -27.08 19.61
N PHE A 112 12.43 -25.92 19.50
CA PHE A 112 13.86 -25.79 19.86
C PHE A 112 14.23 -24.65 20.84
N SER A 113 13.28 -23.97 21.50
CA SER A 113 13.64 -22.85 22.42
C SER A 113 13.17 -22.99 23.86
N MET A 114 13.24 -24.21 24.42
CA MET A 114 13.24 -24.41 25.87
C MET A 114 14.60 -24.77 26.48
N GLU A 115 15.67 -24.75 25.70
CA GLU A 115 17.05 -24.87 26.20
C GLU A 115 17.98 -23.93 25.42
N TYR A 116 18.96 -23.33 26.11
CA TYR A 116 20.04 -22.45 25.61
C TYR A 116 19.81 -20.92 25.62
N SER A 117 19.94 -20.40 26.84
CA SER A 117 20.81 -19.30 27.28
C SER A 117 21.73 -18.57 26.26
N ASN A 118 21.69 -17.23 26.33
CA ASN A 118 22.81 -16.27 26.28
C ASN A 118 23.62 -16.05 24.98
N VAL A 119 22.96 -15.70 23.86
CA VAL A 119 23.60 -14.87 22.81
C VAL A 119 22.66 -13.76 22.35
N LEU A 120 23.13 -12.52 22.43
CA LEU A 120 22.43 -11.26 22.12
C LEU A 120 22.11 -11.14 20.61
N LEU A 121 21.03 -11.79 20.17
CA LEU A 121 20.25 -11.37 19.00
C LEU A 121 18.95 -10.77 19.54
N PRO A 122 18.60 -9.49 19.25
CA PRO A 122 17.49 -8.83 19.92
C PRO A 122 16.18 -9.54 19.61
N SER A 123 15.44 -9.82 20.68
CA SER A 123 14.21 -10.61 20.74
C SER A 123 13.04 -10.17 19.84
N ALA A 124 13.20 -9.10 19.05
CA ALA A 124 12.22 -8.66 18.06
C ALA A 124 12.27 -9.52 16.79
N MET A 125 13.46 -9.98 16.37
CA MET A 125 13.61 -10.81 15.17
C MET A 125 13.30 -12.30 15.41
N GLN A 126 13.49 -12.78 16.65
CA GLN A 126 13.10 -14.14 17.06
C GLN A 126 11.58 -14.30 17.26
N ARG A 127 10.79 -13.23 17.13
CA ARG A 127 9.33 -13.23 17.33
C ARG A 127 8.57 -12.67 16.13
N ILE A 128 8.98 -13.01 14.91
CA ILE A 128 8.01 -13.03 13.81
C ILE A 128 7.13 -14.26 14.10
N ALA A 129 6.16 -14.05 14.99
CA ALA A 129 5.23 -15.08 15.42
C ALA A 129 4.33 -15.43 14.24
N GLU A 130 4.42 -16.70 13.84
CA GLU A 130 3.57 -17.37 12.86
C GLU A 130 2.08 -17.13 13.19
N ILE A 131 1.33 -16.51 12.28
CA ILE A 131 -0.12 -16.68 12.24
C ILE A 131 -0.39 -17.71 11.15
N ALA A 132 -0.48 -18.97 11.57
CA ALA A 132 -0.77 -20.08 10.68
C ALA A 132 -2.05 -19.79 9.86
N GLY A 133 -1.97 -19.92 8.54
CA GLY A 133 -3.14 -19.95 7.65
C GLY A 133 -3.52 -18.64 6.94
N VAL A 134 -2.65 -17.63 6.93
CA VAL A 134 -2.89 -16.37 6.20
C VAL A 134 -1.88 -16.21 5.06
N VAL A 135 -2.31 -15.63 3.93
CA VAL A 135 -1.46 -15.17 2.83
C VAL A 135 -1.80 -13.73 2.46
N VAL A 136 -0.84 -12.99 1.92
CA VAL A 136 -1.01 -11.60 1.50
C VAL A 136 -1.27 -11.56 0.00
N SER A 137 -2.23 -10.73 -0.42
CA SER A 137 -2.45 -10.41 -1.83
C SER A 137 -2.26 -8.92 -2.06
N PHE A 138 -1.43 -8.60 -3.05
CA PHE A 138 -1.32 -7.28 -3.66
C PHE A 138 -2.12 -7.17 -4.96
N ASP A 139 -3.07 -8.08 -5.22
CA ASP A 139 -3.96 -7.94 -6.38
C ASP A 139 -4.78 -6.62 -6.25
N PRO A 140 -4.88 -5.79 -7.30
CA PRO A 140 -5.62 -4.53 -7.24
C PRO A 140 -7.13 -4.67 -7.07
N LYS A 141 -7.69 -5.85 -7.33
CA LYS A 141 -9.11 -6.15 -7.19
C LYS A 141 -9.28 -7.62 -6.79
N PRO A 142 -9.00 -7.99 -5.53
CA PRO A 142 -8.97 -9.38 -5.08
C PRO A 142 -10.37 -10.02 -5.08
N ILE A 143 -11.42 -9.22 -4.83
CA ILE A 143 -12.81 -9.65 -4.93
C ILE A 143 -13.57 -8.78 -5.93
N PRO A 144 -14.23 -9.38 -6.94
CA PRO A 144 -15.05 -8.62 -7.89
C PRO A 144 -16.32 -8.07 -7.24
N GLY A 145 -16.95 -7.09 -7.90
CA GLY A 145 -18.20 -6.50 -7.43
C GLY A 145 -18.00 -5.30 -6.49
N ASP A 146 -18.94 -5.14 -5.55
CA ASP A 146 -19.12 -3.96 -4.70
C ASP A 146 -18.18 -3.92 -3.47
N TRP A 147 -16.94 -4.36 -3.68
CA TRP A 147 -15.86 -4.35 -2.68
C TRP A 147 -14.74 -3.43 -3.15
N ASN A 148 -14.08 -2.73 -2.24
CA ASN A 148 -12.97 -1.86 -2.61
C ASN A 148 -11.84 -2.67 -3.26
N GLY A 149 -11.13 -2.02 -4.19
CA GLY A 149 -9.86 -2.55 -4.69
C GLY A 149 -8.69 -2.09 -3.83
N ALA A 150 -7.48 -2.52 -4.18
CA ALA A 150 -6.26 -2.19 -3.47
C ALA A 150 -5.34 -1.27 -4.30
N GLY A 151 -4.97 -0.13 -3.74
CA GLY A 151 -4.07 0.86 -4.33
C GLY A 151 -2.65 0.87 -3.78
N ALA A 152 -1.79 1.65 -4.42
CA ALA A 152 -0.49 2.06 -3.89
C ALA A 152 -0.32 3.58 -4.02
N HIS A 153 -1.16 4.39 -3.34
CA HIS A 153 -1.16 5.84 -3.57
C HIS A 153 0.23 6.42 -3.30
N THR A 154 0.71 7.24 -4.24
CA THR A 154 2.06 7.77 -4.19
C THR A 154 2.02 9.27 -3.97
N ASN A 155 2.26 9.68 -2.73
CA ASN A 155 2.52 11.05 -2.35
C ASN A 155 3.91 11.46 -2.88
N TYR A 156 4.04 12.66 -3.44
CA TYR A 156 5.31 13.12 -4.02
C TYR A 156 5.52 14.62 -3.86
N SER A 157 6.76 15.02 -3.65
CA SER A 157 7.12 16.45 -3.66
C SER A 157 8.57 16.70 -4.00
N THR A 158 8.82 17.81 -4.71
CA THR A 158 10.15 18.39 -4.87
C THR A 158 10.39 19.50 -3.84
N LYS A 159 11.64 19.99 -3.75
CA LYS A 159 11.97 21.12 -2.85
C LYS A 159 11.13 22.37 -3.16
N SER A 160 10.93 22.68 -4.45
CA SER A 160 10.13 23.84 -4.87
C SER A 160 8.64 23.66 -4.58
N MET A 161 8.09 22.44 -4.65
CA MET A 161 6.71 22.17 -4.27
C MET A 161 6.43 22.39 -2.78
N ARG A 162 7.44 22.24 -1.92
CA ARG A 162 7.31 22.41 -0.45
C ARG A 162 7.55 23.83 0.03
N ASN A 163 8.07 24.72 -0.83
CA ASN A 163 8.35 26.10 -0.48
C ASN A 163 7.13 27.00 -0.75
N GLU A 164 7.21 28.26 -0.32
CA GLU A 164 6.20 29.27 -0.64
C GLU A 164 5.94 29.36 -2.16
N GLY A 165 4.66 29.43 -2.55
CA GLY A 165 4.24 29.36 -3.96
C GLY A 165 4.30 27.95 -4.59
N GLY A 166 4.66 26.92 -3.82
CA GLY A 166 4.83 25.54 -4.30
C GLY A 166 3.57 24.92 -4.93
N ILE A 167 2.38 25.41 -4.58
CA ILE A 167 1.12 24.97 -5.21
C ILE A 167 1.10 25.21 -6.72
N ALA A 168 1.72 26.28 -7.21
CA ALA A 168 1.82 26.55 -8.64
C ALA A 168 2.74 25.51 -9.33
N VAL A 169 3.79 25.06 -8.64
CA VAL A 169 4.69 24.01 -9.12
C VAL A 169 3.97 22.66 -9.16
N ILE A 170 3.14 22.36 -8.15
CA ILE A 170 2.31 21.16 -8.12
C ILE A 170 1.36 21.12 -9.32
N LYS A 171 0.63 22.21 -9.58
CA LYS A 171 -0.31 22.27 -10.72
C LYS A 171 0.39 22.02 -12.06
N LYS A 172 1.55 22.64 -12.30
CA LYS A 172 2.36 22.40 -13.50
C LYS A 172 2.83 20.95 -13.63
N ALA A 173 3.18 20.29 -12.52
CA ALA A 173 3.55 18.88 -12.53
C ALA A 173 2.35 17.98 -12.87
N ILE A 174 1.16 18.30 -12.35
CA ILE A 174 -0.09 17.57 -12.64
C ILE A 174 -0.45 17.69 -14.13
N GLU A 175 -0.31 18.86 -14.73
CA GLU A 175 -0.54 19.07 -16.17
C GLU A 175 0.35 18.13 -17.01
N LYS A 176 1.64 18.03 -16.68
CA LYS A 176 2.55 17.09 -17.36
C LYS A 176 2.14 15.62 -17.19
N LEU A 177 1.70 15.22 -16.00
CA LEU A 177 1.24 13.85 -15.74
C LEU A 177 -0.05 13.51 -16.50
N GLY A 178 -0.92 14.49 -16.72
CA GLY A 178 -2.11 14.32 -17.55
C GLY A 178 -1.76 14.04 -19.01
N LEU A 179 -0.74 14.71 -19.55
CA LEU A 179 -0.25 14.49 -20.91
C LEU A 179 0.37 13.10 -21.11
N ARG A 180 0.92 12.50 -20.06
CA ARG A 180 1.49 11.14 -20.09
C ARG A 180 0.62 10.10 -19.37
N HIS A 181 -0.69 10.33 -19.29
CA HIS A 181 -1.58 9.48 -18.50
C HIS A 181 -1.52 8.00 -18.94
N LYS A 182 -1.55 7.74 -20.25
CA LYS A 182 -1.55 6.39 -20.82
C LYS A 182 -0.25 5.63 -20.53
N GLU A 183 0.89 6.31 -20.67
CA GLU A 183 2.21 5.73 -20.40
C GLU A 183 2.36 5.37 -18.92
N HIS A 184 1.88 6.24 -18.02
CA HIS A 184 1.87 5.96 -16.59
C HIS A 184 0.96 4.77 -16.25
N ILE A 185 -0.28 4.74 -16.76
CA ILE A 185 -1.20 3.63 -16.50
C ILE A 185 -0.62 2.28 -16.93
N ALA A 186 0.06 2.22 -18.09
CA ALA A 186 0.71 1.01 -18.58
C ALA A 186 1.81 0.48 -17.64
N ALA A 187 2.37 1.33 -16.78
CA ALA A 187 3.44 0.99 -15.85
C ALA A 187 2.97 0.87 -14.38
N TYR A 188 1.69 1.13 -14.11
CA TYR A 188 1.14 1.32 -12.76
C TYR A 188 0.53 0.03 -12.16
N GLY A 189 0.99 -1.13 -12.63
CA GLY A 189 0.57 -2.46 -12.17
C GLY A 189 -0.47 -3.11 -13.07
N GLU A 190 -0.36 -4.43 -13.23
CA GLU A 190 -1.26 -5.25 -14.05
C GLU A 190 -2.61 -5.47 -13.34
N GLY A 191 -3.70 -5.59 -14.11
CA GLY A 191 -5.04 -5.82 -13.59
C GLY A 191 -5.74 -4.56 -13.05
N ASN A 192 -5.13 -3.39 -13.23
CA ASN A 192 -5.60 -2.12 -12.68
C ASN A 192 -6.94 -1.65 -13.29
N GLU A 193 -7.28 -2.13 -14.50
CA GLU A 193 -8.58 -1.91 -15.16
C GLU A 193 -9.76 -2.50 -14.37
N ARG A 194 -9.51 -3.50 -13.52
CA ARG A 194 -10.53 -4.06 -12.62
C ARG A 194 -10.78 -3.17 -11.41
N ARG A 195 -9.84 -2.27 -11.09
CA ARG A 195 -9.88 -1.36 -9.93
C ARG A 195 -10.34 0.03 -10.32
N LEU A 196 -9.67 0.66 -11.29
CA LEU A 196 -9.90 2.04 -11.73
C LEU A 196 -11.15 2.15 -12.62
N THR A 197 -12.32 2.18 -11.99
CA THR A 197 -13.63 2.12 -12.65
C THR A 197 -14.46 3.40 -12.48
N GLY A 198 -13.94 4.40 -11.76
CA GLY A 198 -14.70 5.58 -11.36
C GLY A 198 -15.60 5.37 -10.13
N ARG A 199 -15.62 4.15 -9.57
CA ARG A 199 -16.36 3.79 -8.35
C ARG A 199 -15.40 3.50 -7.21
N HIS A 200 -15.91 3.35 -5.99
CA HIS A 200 -15.12 2.97 -4.81
C HIS A 200 -13.89 3.86 -4.57
N GLU A 201 -14.09 5.18 -4.64
CA GLU A 201 -13.01 6.16 -4.40
C GLU A 201 -11.82 6.03 -5.37
N THR A 202 -12.08 5.60 -6.61
CA THR A 202 -11.12 5.57 -7.72
C THR A 202 -11.58 6.42 -8.90
N ALA A 203 -10.63 6.89 -9.71
CA ALA A 203 -10.93 7.45 -11.02
C ALA A 203 -11.15 6.33 -12.06
N ASP A 204 -11.78 6.66 -13.18
CA ASP A 204 -11.82 5.76 -14.35
C ASP A 204 -10.43 5.70 -15.02
N ILE A 205 -10.03 4.51 -15.47
CA ILE A 205 -8.70 4.23 -16.02
C ILE A 205 -8.39 5.00 -17.32
N HIS A 206 -9.41 5.45 -18.05
CA HIS A 206 -9.24 6.14 -19.33
C HIS A 206 -9.24 7.66 -19.20
N THR A 207 -9.63 8.20 -18.05
CA THR A 207 -9.81 9.63 -17.83
C THR A 207 -8.85 10.14 -16.76
N PHE A 208 -8.03 11.13 -17.14
CA PHE A 208 -7.19 11.84 -16.18
C PHE A 208 -7.99 12.99 -15.55
N SER A 209 -8.01 13.03 -14.22
CA SER A 209 -8.63 14.10 -13.46
C SER A 209 -7.82 14.44 -12.21
N TRP A 210 -7.97 15.67 -11.71
CA TRP A 210 -7.39 16.06 -10.44
C TRP A 210 -8.35 16.98 -9.66
N GLY A 211 -8.22 17.01 -8.34
CA GLY A 211 -9.04 17.89 -7.51
C GLY A 211 -8.52 18.07 -6.09
N VAL A 212 -8.88 19.20 -5.47
CA VAL A 212 -8.58 19.45 -4.06
C VAL A 212 -9.47 18.55 -3.21
N ALA A 213 -8.85 17.77 -2.32
CA ALA A 213 -9.54 16.79 -1.46
C ALA A 213 -10.47 15.80 -2.19
N ASN A 214 -10.33 15.63 -3.51
CA ASN A 214 -11.20 14.79 -4.31
C ASN A 214 -10.68 13.35 -4.37
N ARG A 215 -11.33 12.43 -3.64
CA ARG A 215 -11.03 11.00 -3.69
C ARG A 215 -11.56 10.28 -4.95
N GLY A 216 -12.37 10.93 -5.79
CA GLY A 216 -12.73 10.36 -7.10
C GLY A 216 -11.72 10.66 -8.20
N ALA A 217 -10.69 11.48 -7.92
CA ALA A 217 -9.77 11.96 -8.94
C ALA A 217 -8.53 11.08 -9.09
N SER A 218 -7.89 11.15 -10.26
CA SER A 218 -6.63 10.44 -10.52
C SER A 218 -5.50 11.00 -9.65
N ILE A 219 -5.43 12.32 -9.50
CA ILE A 219 -4.52 13.02 -8.59
C ILE A 219 -5.32 13.83 -7.57
N ARG A 220 -5.07 13.62 -6.28
CA ARG A 220 -5.64 14.45 -5.21
C ARG A 220 -4.63 15.52 -4.80
N VAL A 221 -5.14 16.72 -4.50
CA VAL A 221 -4.32 17.85 -4.03
C VAL A 221 -4.69 18.21 -2.61
N GLY A 222 -3.83 17.83 -1.67
CA GLY A 222 -3.66 18.43 -0.34
C GLY A 222 -2.16 18.55 -0.08
N TYR A 223 -1.50 17.40 -0.13
CA TYR A 223 -0.17 17.22 -0.73
C TYR A 223 -0.39 16.57 -2.12
N PHE A 224 0.58 16.63 -3.04
CA PHE A 224 0.44 15.93 -4.33
C PHE A 224 0.38 14.42 -4.06
N GLU A 225 -0.69 13.76 -4.51
CA GLU A 225 -0.91 12.32 -4.33
C GLU A 225 -1.44 11.71 -5.64
N ASP A 226 -0.64 10.82 -6.24
CA ASP A 226 -1.05 10.02 -7.39
C ASP A 226 -1.77 8.76 -6.94
N ARG A 227 -3.07 8.65 -7.23
CA ARG A 227 -3.94 7.57 -6.76
C ARG A 227 -4.13 6.44 -7.77
N ARG A 228 -3.47 6.56 -8.92
CA ARG A 228 -3.54 5.61 -10.03
C ARG A 228 -2.70 4.33 -9.87
N PRO A 229 -1.58 4.30 -9.13
CA PRO A 229 -0.83 3.05 -8.97
C PRO A 229 -1.67 1.97 -8.26
N ALA A 230 -1.64 0.75 -8.81
CA ALA A 230 -2.21 -0.43 -8.18
C ALA A 230 -1.35 -0.92 -7.01
N SER A 231 -1.94 -1.68 -6.08
CA SER A 231 -1.23 -2.30 -4.95
C SER A 231 -0.05 -3.19 -5.37
N ASN A 232 -0.09 -3.83 -6.54
CA ASN A 232 0.99 -4.65 -7.10
C ASN A 232 2.06 -3.85 -7.88
N MET A 233 2.01 -2.52 -7.93
CA MET A 233 2.97 -1.73 -8.69
C MET A 233 4.42 -1.96 -8.22
N ASP A 234 5.39 -1.80 -9.12
CA ASP A 234 6.81 -1.73 -8.75
C ASP A 234 7.14 -0.29 -8.30
N PRO A 235 7.52 -0.06 -7.04
CA PRO A 235 7.83 1.28 -6.55
C PRO A 235 9.01 1.91 -7.28
N TYR A 236 9.96 1.15 -7.83
CA TYR A 236 11.06 1.71 -8.61
C TYR A 236 10.56 2.32 -9.92
N VAL A 237 9.63 1.64 -10.58
CA VAL A 237 9.03 2.10 -11.84
C VAL A 237 8.16 3.33 -11.59
N VAL A 238 7.25 3.26 -10.61
CA VAL A 238 6.31 4.37 -10.34
C VAL A 238 7.06 5.62 -9.88
N THR A 239 7.98 5.50 -8.93
CA THR A 239 8.71 6.66 -8.40
C THR A 239 9.58 7.33 -9.47
N SER A 240 10.33 6.54 -10.24
CA SER A 240 11.19 7.06 -11.31
C SER A 240 10.38 7.72 -12.43
N MET A 241 9.26 7.14 -12.83
CA MET A 241 8.40 7.69 -13.89
C MET A 241 7.72 8.99 -13.46
N ILE A 242 7.28 9.12 -12.21
CA ILE A 242 6.78 10.39 -11.66
C ILE A 242 7.88 11.46 -11.69
N ALA A 243 9.10 11.13 -11.26
CA ALA A 243 10.22 12.07 -11.31
C ALA A 243 10.56 12.48 -12.75
N GLU A 244 10.67 11.52 -13.65
CA GLU A 244 10.98 11.75 -15.06
C GLU A 244 9.96 12.70 -15.69
N THR A 245 8.67 12.39 -15.59
CA THR A 245 7.60 13.19 -16.19
C THR A 245 7.52 14.59 -15.60
N THR A 246 7.69 14.73 -14.28
CA THR A 246 7.53 16.03 -13.62
C THR A 246 8.76 16.93 -13.72
N ILE A 247 9.96 16.35 -13.84
CA ILE A 247 11.24 17.10 -13.79
C ILE A 247 11.94 17.13 -15.16
N LEU A 248 12.16 15.98 -15.79
CA LEU A 248 13.03 15.85 -16.96
C LEU A 248 12.29 16.03 -18.27
N TRP A 249 11.08 15.46 -18.36
CA TRP A 249 10.29 15.45 -19.57
C TRP A 249 9.76 16.86 -19.92
N LYS A 250 9.77 17.14 -21.21
CA LYS A 250 9.23 18.35 -21.83
C LYS A 250 8.22 17.90 -22.91
N PRO A 251 6.98 18.43 -22.88
CA PRO A 251 5.99 18.19 -23.93
C PRO A 251 6.47 18.63 -25.31
#